data_AF-A0A1B6JKJ5-F1
#
_entry.id   AF-A0A1B6JKJ5-F1
#
_cell.length_a   1.000
_cell.length_b   1.000
_cell.length_c   1.000
_cell.angle_alpha   90.00
_cell.angle_beta   90.00
_cell.angle_gamma   90.00
#
_symmetry.space_group_name_H-M   'P 1'
#
loop_
_entity.id
_entity.type
_entity.pdbx_description
1 polymer ?
#
loop_
_entity_poly.entity_id
_entity_poly.type
_entity_poly.pdbx_seq_one_letter_code
_entity_poly.pdbx_strand_id
1 'polypeptide(L)'
;MCEELNPDLLVVTEHGFNNSNIENFKIQNYELANFYCRNSFKGGGVAVFLKNEISFTPLTLAKPTDKDFELTGVQVQTKNSNFDLIGLYRSPSGNEEIFFF
;
A
#
# COMPACT_ATOMS: atom_id res chain seq x y z
N MET A 1 0.11 8.85 17.02
CA MET A 1 0.80 8.80 15.71
C MET A 1 0.07 9.56 14.61
N CYS A 2 -1.01 9.05 14.00
CA CYS A 2 -1.67 9.79 12.90
C CYS A 2 -2.28 11.13 13.34
N GLU A 3 -2.79 11.24 14.56
CA GLU A 3 -3.30 12.51 15.12
C GLU A 3 -2.19 13.53 15.41
N GLU A 4 -0.99 13.06 15.76
CA GLU A 4 0.16 13.92 16.12
C GLU A 4 0.95 14.36 14.89
N LEU A 5 1.23 13.44 13.97
CA LEU A 5 1.97 13.70 12.73
C LEU A 5 1.08 14.30 11.64
N ASN A 6 -0.22 13.99 11.65
CA ASN A 6 -1.21 14.42 10.68
C ASN A 6 -0.76 14.30 9.20
N PRO A 7 -0.18 13.15 8.79
CA PRO A 7 0.35 13.00 7.44
C PRO A 7 -0.75 13.06 6.38
N ASP A 8 -0.42 13.49 5.16
CA ASP A 8 -1.36 13.46 4.04
C ASP A 8 -1.46 12.06 3.41
N LEU A 9 -0.39 11.28 3.50
CA LEU A 9 -0.24 9.96 2.88
C LEU A 9 0.33 8.97 3.89
N LEU A 10 -0.16 7.74 3.88
CA LEU A 10 0.32 6.66 4.72
C LEU A 10 0.61 5.44 3.85
N VAL A 11 1.80 4.86 4.02
CA VAL A 11 2.15 3.55 3.48
C VAL A 11 2.33 2.60 4.65
N VAL A 12 1.53 1.53 4.68
CA VAL A 12 1.55 0.53 5.75
C VAL A 12 1.99 -0.80 5.17
N THR A 13 3.16 -1.26 5.59
CA THR A 13 3.71 -2.58 5.24
C THR A 13 3.41 -3.58 6.35
N GLU A 14 3.43 -4.88 6.03
CA GLU A 14 3.18 -5.96 7.01
C GLU A 14 1.84 -5.88 7.75
N HIS A 15 0.80 -5.34 7.11
CA HIS A 15 -0.50 -5.14 7.75
C HIS A 15 -1.24 -6.45 8.12
N GLY A 16 -0.90 -7.59 7.50
CA GLY A 16 -1.41 -8.91 7.87
C GLY A 16 -2.89 -9.21 7.57
N PHE A 17 -3.65 -8.21 7.10
CA PHE A 17 -4.99 -8.38 6.52
C PHE A 17 -5.03 -9.30 5.29
N ASN A 18 -6.25 -9.74 4.97
CA ASN A 18 -6.58 -10.44 3.74
C ASN A 18 -7.64 -9.65 2.94
N ASN A 19 -7.92 -10.10 1.72
CA ASN A 19 -8.86 -9.41 0.84
C ASN A 19 -10.30 -9.33 1.40
N SER A 20 -10.68 -10.19 2.36
CA SER A 20 -12.04 -10.15 2.93
C SER A 20 -12.19 -9.19 4.11
N ASN A 21 -11.10 -8.69 4.69
CA ASN A 21 -11.17 -7.83 5.87
C ASN A 21 -10.43 -6.50 5.77
N ILE A 22 -9.54 -6.31 4.80
CA ILE A 22 -8.76 -5.06 4.70
C ILE A 22 -9.64 -3.82 4.51
N GLU A 23 -10.73 -3.92 3.75
CA GLU A 23 -11.65 -2.81 3.53
C GLU A 23 -12.42 -2.40 4.80
N ASN A 24 -12.51 -3.29 5.79
CA ASN A 24 -13.15 -3.02 7.08
C ASN A 24 -12.22 -2.25 8.03
N PHE A 25 -10.92 -2.23 7.76
CA PHE A 25 -9.97 -1.46 8.56
C PHE A 25 -10.07 0.02 8.22
N LYS A 26 -10.34 0.86 9.22
CA LYS A 26 -10.53 2.30 9.07
C LYS A 26 -9.52 3.06 9.93
N ILE A 27 -8.93 4.09 9.35
CA ILE A 27 -8.14 5.10 10.06
C ILE A 27 -8.94 6.40 9.96
N GLN A 28 -9.21 7.05 11.08
CA GLN A 28 -10.01 8.28 11.08
C GLN A 28 -9.36 9.37 10.21
N ASN A 29 -10.15 9.98 9.32
CA ASN A 29 -9.73 10.99 8.34
C ASN A 29 -8.89 10.48 7.16
N TYR A 30 -8.79 9.16 6.98
CA TYR A 30 -8.11 8.57 5.84
C TYR A 30 -9.00 7.54 5.13
N GLU A 31 -8.79 7.41 3.83
CA GLU A 31 -9.38 6.38 3.00
C GLU A 31 -8.33 5.37 2.53
N LEU A 32 -8.72 4.11 2.43
CA LEU A 32 -7.91 3.06 1.84
C LEU A 32 -7.92 3.25 0.33
N ALA A 33 -6.77 3.62 -0.25
CA ALA A 33 -6.70 4.02 -1.64
C ALA A 33 -6.30 2.88 -2.59
N ASN A 34 -5.33 2.07 -2.18
CA ASN A 34 -4.98 0.83 -2.87
C ASN A 34 -4.24 -0.11 -1.91
N PHE A 35 -4.23 -1.40 -2.20
CA PHE A 35 -3.57 -2.39 -1.36
C PHE A 35 -3.15 -3.63 -2.13
N TYR A 36 -2.33 -4.44 -1.47
CA TYR A 36 -2.05 -5.81 -1.82
C TYR A 36 -2.06 -6.67 -0.56
N CYS A 37 -2.91 -7.69 -0.56
CA CYS A 37 -2.87 -8.76 0.44
C CYS A 37 -2.22 -10.00 -0.17
N ARG A 38 -1.46 -10.73 0.66
CA ARG A 38 -1.01 -12.06 0.26
C ARG A 38 -2.20 -12.98 0.03
N ASN A 39 -2.10 -13.83 -0.99
CA ASN A 39 -3.17 -14.77 -1.33
C ASN A 39 -2.88 -16.19 -0.84
N SER A 40 -1.60 -16.57 -0.78
CA SER A 40 -1.16 -17.94 -0.53
C SER A 40 -0.56 -18.12 0.87
N PHE A 41 -0.18 -17.02 1.52
CA PHE A 41 0.47 -17.02 2.84
C PHE A 41 -0.18 -16.03 3.79
N LYS A 42 -0.04 -16.29 5.10
CA LYS A 42 -0.44 -15.34 6.14
C LYS A 42 0.61 -14.24 6.33
N GLY A 43 0.17 -13.08 6.82
CA GLY A 43 1.05 -11.95 7.11
C GLY A 43 1.52 -11.21 5.85
N GLY A 44 2.38 -10.21 6.03
CA GLY A 44 2.84 -9.34 4.95
C GLY A 44 1.75 -8.39 4.45
N GLY A 45 1.84 -8.04 3.17
CA GLY A 45 0.92 -7.10 2.52
C GLY A 45 1.39 -5.64 2.62
N VAL A 46 0.81 -4.82 1.75
CA VAL A 46 1.10 -3.40 1.63
C VAL A 46 -0.19 -2.64 1.35
N ALA A 47 -0.41 -1.53 2.04
CA ALA A 47 -1.59 -0.69 1.85
C ALA A 47 -1.20 0.78 1.81
N VAL A 48 -1.88 1.53 0.95
CA VAL A 48 -1.76 2.98 0.83
C VAL A 48 -3.05 3.60 1.32
N PHE A 49 -2.95 4.50 2.29
CA PHE A 49 -4.07 5.33 2.74
C PHE A 49 -3.77 6.79 2.45
N LEU A 50 -4.78 7.52 2.02
CA LEU A 50 -4.70 8.95 1.79
C LEU A 50 -5.65 9.66 2.72
N LYS A 51 -5.26 10.85 3.16
CA LYS A 51 -6.17 11.73 3.88
C LYS A 51 -7.40 11.99 3.01
N ASN A 52 -8.57 12.02 3.64
CA ASN A 52 -9.83 12.25 2.95
C ASN A 52 -9.74 13.48 2.04
N GLU A 53 -10.45 13.42 0.91
CA GLU A 53 -10.53 14.49 -0.11
C GLU A 53 -9.28 14.63 -1.00
N ILE A 54 -8.20 13.89 -0.75
CA ILE A 54 -7.08 13.82 -1.71
C ILE A 54 -7.50 12.92 -2.89
N SER A 55 -7.50 13.48 -4.09
CA SER A 55 -7.85 12.74 -5.31
C SER A 55 -6.70 11.81 -5.73
N PHE A 56 -7.03 10.57 -6.08
CA PHE A 56 -6.07 9.59 -6.56
C PHE A 56 -6.67 8.63 -7.59
N THR A 57 -5.80 7.95 -8.32
CA THR A 57 -6.14 6.82 -9.19
C THR A 57 -5.26 5.63 -8.81
N PRO A 58 -5.82 4.42 -8.58
CA PRO A 58 -5.03 3.22 -8.39
C PRO A 58 -4.11 2.96 -9.59
N LEU A 59 -2.85 2.61 -9.32
CA LEU A 59 -1.91 2.23 -10.36
C LEU A 59 -2.00 0.73 -10.64
N THR A 60 -2.02 0.38 -11.93
CA THR A 60 -1.78 -0.99 -12.37
C THR A 60 -0.28 -1.22 -12.46
N LEU A 61 0.25 -1.98 -11.51
CA LEU A 61 1.67 -2.30 -11.42
C LEU A 61 1.91 -3.77 -11.80
N ALA A 62 3.18 -4.13 -12.00
CA ALA A 62 3.56 -5.53 -12.22
C ALA A 62 3.03 -6.41 -11.08
N LYS A 63 2.69 -7.67 -11.39
CA LYS A 63 2.06 -8.55 -10.41
C LYS A 63 3.03 -8.85 -9.26
N PRO A 64 2.73 -8.45 -8.02
CA PRO A 64 3.53 -8.83 -6.85
C PRO A 64 3.53 -10.35 -6.64
N THR A 65 4.63 -10.85 -6.07
CA THR A 65 4.82 -12.25 -5.75
C THR A 65 4.84 -12.40 -4.24
N ASP A 66 3.86 -13.13 -3.70
CA ASP A 66 3.80 -13.44 -2.27
C ASP A 66 5.16 -13.92 -1.76
N LYS A 67 5.62 -13.36 -0.64
CA LYS A 67 6.89 -13.72 0.02
C LYS A 67 8.18 -13.36 -0.71
N ASP A 68 8.14 -12.84 -1.93
CA ASP A 68 9.30 -12.21 -2.55
C ASP A 68 9.23 -10.70 -2.35
N PHE A 69 8.20 -10.08 -2.93
CA PHE A 69 7.91 -8.67 -2.78
C PHE A 69 6.44 -8.34 -2.99
N GLU A 70 5.95 -7.46 -2.14
CA GLU A 70 4.59 -6.96 -2.15
C GLU A 70 4.59 -5.49 -2.53
N LEU A 71 3.67 -5.10 -3.42
CA LEU A 71 3.62 -3.75 -3.95
C LEU A 71 2.18 -3.30 -4.20
N THR A 72 1.95 -2.02 -4.00
CA THR A 72 0.75 -1.33 -4.45
C THR A 72 1.10 0.12 -4.73
N GLY A 73 0.24 0.83 -5.45
CA GLY A 73 0.48 2.24 -5.69
C GLY A 73 -0.73 2.99 -6.17
N VAL A 74 -0.62 4.31 -6.07
CA VAL A 74 -1.63 5.25 -6.54
C VAL A 74 -0.94 6.43 -7.20
N GLN A 75 -1.57 6.99 -8.22
CA GLN A 75 -1.23 8.32 -8.70
C GLN A 75 -2.03 9.33 -7.88
N VAL A 76 -1.33 10.16 -7.13
CA VAL A 76 -1.91 11.26 -6.37
C VAL A 76 -2.05 12.48 -7.27
N GLN A 77 -3.23 13.06 -7.28
CA GLN A 77 -3.55 14.22 -8.09
C GLN A 77 -3.52 15.47 -7.21
N THR A 78 -2.74 16.47 -7.62
CA THR A 78 -2.73 17.78 -6.98
C THR A 78 -3.12 18.86 -7.99
N LYS A 79 -3.34 20.09 -7.52
CA LYS A 79 -3.68 21.22 -8.39
C LYS A 79 -2.61 21.53 -9.45
N ASN A 80 -1.35 21.27 -9.12
CA ASN A 80 -0.20 21.75 -9.91
C ASN A 80 0.55 20.62 -10.61
N SER A 81 0.46 19.39 -10.10
CA SER A 81 1.15 18.22 -10.65
C SER A 81 0.57 16.92 -10.10
N ASN A 82 0.81 15.82 -10.80
CA ASN A 82 0.56 14.49 -10.27
C ASN A 82 1.88 13.87 -9.83
N PHE A 83 1.83 12.98 -8.83
CA PHE A 83 2.97 12.14 -8.47
C PHE A 83 2.48 10.75 -8.14
N ASP A 84 3.33 9.75 -8.41
CA ASP A 84 3.03 8.36 -8.10
C ASP A 84 3.58 8.02 -6.71
N LEU A 85 2.72 7.50 -5.84
CA LEU A 85 3.08 6.95 -4.54
C LEU A 85 3.07 5.43 -4.64
N ILE A 86 4.25 4.81 -4.45
CA ILE A 86 4.42 3.36 -4.48
C ILE A 86 4.74 2.87 -3.07
N GLY A 87 3.90 1.99 -2.55
CA GLY A 87 4.20 1.19 -1.36
C GLY A 87 4.88 -0.09 -1.78
N LEU A 88 5.99 -0.41 -1.12
CA LEU A 88 6.76 -1.63 -1.38
C LEU A 88 7.16 -2.27 -0.05
N TYR A 89 7.03 -3.58 0.01
CA TYR A 89 7.55 -4.40 1.09
C TYR A 89 8.32 -5.57 0.49
N ARG A 90 9.57 -5.73 0.92
CA ARG A 90 10.38 -6.91 0.60
C ARG A 90 10.29 -7.86 1.78
N SER A 91 9.85 -9.08 1.52
CA SER A 91 9.84 -10.13 2.53
C SER A 91 11.28 -10.48 2.95
N PRO A 92 11.57 -10.60 4.27
CA PRO A 92 12.90 -10.97 4.76
C PRO A 92 13.44 -12.29 4.22
N SER A 93 12.54 -13.21 3.86
CA SER A 93 12.88 -14.52 3.29
C SER A 93 12.63 -14.60 1.78
N GLY A 94 12.40 -13.48 1.11
CA GLY A 94 12.11 -13.42 -0.32
C GLY A 94 13.36 -13.65 -1.16
N ASN A 95 13.16 -14.14 -2.37
CA ASN A 95 14.25 -14.31 -3.33
C ASN A 95 14.85 -12.94 -3.69
N GLU A 96 16.13 -12.76 -3.35
CA GLU A 96 16.86 -11.52 -3.61
C GLU A 96 17.03 -11.25 -5.10
N GLU A 97 17.13 -12.29 -5.92
CA GLU A 97 17.24 -12.13 -7.37
C GLU A 97 15.98 -11.51 -7.95
N ILE A 98 14.81 -11.96 -7.50
CA ILE A 98 13.51 -11.41 -7.95
C ILE A 98 13.35 -9.94 -7.57
N PHE A 99 13.99 -9.50 -6.48
CA PHE A 99 13.87 -8.14 -5.98
C PHE A 99 14.90 -7.17 -6.56
N PHE A 100 16.15 -7.62 -6.74
CA PHE A 100 17.28 -6.77 -7.13
C PHE A 100 17.71 -6.91 -8.59
N PHE A 101 17.22 -7.91 -9.34
CA PHE A 101 17.66 -8.23 -10.70
C PHE A 101 16.50 -8.58 -11.63
#